data_AF-A0A3D9T8A7-F1
#
_entry.id   AF-A0A3D9T8A7-F1
#
_cell.length_a   1.000
_cell.length_b   1.000
_cell.length_c   1.000
_cell.angle_alpha   90.00
_cell.angle_beta   90.00
_cell.angle_gamma   90.00
#
_symmetry.space_group_name_H-M   'P 1'
#
loop_
_entity.id
_entity.type
_entity.pdbx_description
1 polymer ?
#
loop_
_entity_poly.entity_id
_entity_poly.type
_entity_poly.pdbx_seq_one_letter_code
_entity_poly.pdbx_strand_id
1 'polypeptide(L)' 'MSTNPFDDPEGRFLVLVNEERQHSLWPSFADVPAGWTVAFGEDTRDACLTYVEEHWTDLRPHSLVEAMEG' A
#
# COMPACT_ATOMS: atom_id res chain seq x y z
N MET A 1 0.62 14.05 -19.91
CA MET A 1 1.07 12.92 -19.05
C MET A 1 0.46 13.15 -17.70
N SER A 2 -0.71 12.54 -17.43
CA SER A 2 -1.31 12.61 -16.11
C SER A 2 -0.56 11.63 -15.23
N THR A 3 0.37 12.14 -14.44
CA THR A 3 0.86 11.42 -13.27
C THR A 3 -0.36 11.09 -12.42
N ASN A 4 -0.79 9.83 -12.48
CA ASN A 4 -1.90 9.36 -11.67
C ASN A 4 -1.40 9.45 -10.23
N PRO A 5 -2.09 10.12 -9.31
CA PRO A 5 -1.53 10.38 -7.98
C PRO A 5 -1.39 9.10 -7.12
N PHE A 6 -1.85 7.96 -7.64
CA PHE A 6 -1.63 6.61 -7.11
C PHE A 6 -0.37 5.92 -7.64
N ASP A 7 0.25 6.51 -8.66
CA ASP A 7 1.42 5.98 -9.37
C ASP A 7 2.65 6.89 -9.23
N ASP A 8 2.56 7.96 -8.41
CA ASP A 8 3.68 8.82 -8.07
C ASP A 8 4.72 8.03 -7.26
N PRO A 9 5.93 7.75 -7.79
CA PRO A 9 6.96 7.04 -7.05
C PRO A 9 7.55 7.90 -5.92
N GLU A 10 7.46 9.23 -6.06
CA GLU A 10 7.85 10.21 -5.03
C GLU A 10 6.67 10.54 -4.10
N GLY A 11 5.49 9.99 -4.37
CA GLY A 11 4.27 10.17 -3.59
C GLY A 11 4.33 9.41 -2.27
N ARG A 12 3.64 9.95 -1.27
CA ARG A 12 3.51 9.30 0.03
C ARG A 12 2.18 8.58 0.15
N PHE A 13 2.23 7.34 0.59
CA PHE A 13 1.08 6.45 0.70
C PHE A 13 0.92 5.95 2.13
N LEU A 14 -0.28 5.47 2.41
CA LEU A 14 -0.73 4.87 3.64
C LEU A 14 -1.21 3.46 3.32
N VAL A 15 -1.00 2.53 4.24
CA VAL A 15 -1.70 1.24 4.17
C VAL A 15 -2.91 1.34 5.07
N LEU A 16 -4.08 1.27 4.47
CA LEU A 16 -5.33 1.19 5.21
C LEU A 16 -5.72 -0.26 5.40
N VAL A 17 -6.33 -0.55 6.54
CA VAL A 17 -6.96 -1.82 6.85
C VAL A 17 -8.41 -1.58 7.27
N ASN A 18 -9.31 -2.42 6.77
CA ASN A 18 -10.70 -2.42 7.23
C ASN A 18 -10.94 -3.49 8.31
N GLU A 19 -12.15 -3.53 8.84
CA GLU A 19 -12.57 -4.53 9.84
C GLU A 19 -12.50 -5.98 9.31
N GLU A 20 -12.55 -6.16 7.99
CA GLU A 20 -12.42 -7.45 7.29
C GLU A 20 -10.95 -7.86 7.04
N ARG A 21 -9.97 -7.11 7.57
CA ARG A 21 -8.52 -7.30 7.38
C ARG A 21 -8.05 -7.20 5.93
N GLN A 22 -8.80 -6.51 5.08
CA GLN A 22 -8.36 -6.16 3.73
C GLN A 22 -7.42 -4.98 3.79
N HIS A 23 -6.30 -5.07 3.07
CA HIS A 23 -5.32 -4.00 2.97
C HIS A 23 -5.54 -3.21 1.68
N SER A 24 -5.50 -1.89 1.76
CA SER A 24 -5.61 -1.01 0.60
C SER A 24 -4.55 0.08 0.65
N LEU A 25 -3.88 0.32 -0.47
CA LEU A 25 -2.93 1.41 -0.59
C LEU A 25 -3.71 2.71 -0.85
N TRP A 26 -3.51 3.70 0.01
CA TRP A 26 -4.23 4.96 -0.05
C TRP A 26 -3.24 6.13 -0.07
N PRO A 27 -3.43 7.13 -0.94
CA PRO A 27 -2.57 8.29 -0.93
C PRO A 27 -2.72 9.10 0.37
N SER A 28 -1.59 9.51 0.94
CA SER A 28 -1.56 10.30 2.19
C SER A 28 -2.24 11.66 2.10
N PHE A 29 -2.26 12.25 0.90
CA PHE A 29 -2.91 13.53 0.65
C PHE A 29 -4.45 13.40 0.58
N ALA A 30 -4.99 12.18 0.48
CA ALA A 30 -6.43 11.93 0.41
C ALA A 30 -6.97 11.54 1.79
N ASP A 31 -8.15 12.08 2.11
CA ASP A 31 -8.81 11.80 3.38
C ASP A 31 -9.18 10.31 3.47
N VAL A 32 -9.06 9.73 4.67
CA VAL A 32 -9.29 8.30 4.90
C VAL A 32 -10.80 8.03 4.98
N PRO A 33 -11.35 7.15 4.14
CA PRO A 33 -12.77 6.83 4.18
C PRO A 33 -13.18 6.20 5.52
N ALA A 34 -14.40 6.51 5.98
CA ALA A 34 -14.95 5.93 7.19
C ALA A 34 -15.01 4.38 7.10
N GLY A 35 -14.63 3.70 8.18
CA GLY A 35 -14.53 2.24 8.25
C GLY A 35 -13.15 1.68 7.85
N TRP A 36 -12.24 2.55 7.39
CA TRP A 36 -10.83 2.22 7.18
C TRP A 36 -9.98 2.84 8.26
N THR A 37 -8.96 2.11 8.69
CA THR A 37 -7.99 2.55 9.71
C THR A 37 -6.59 2.48 9.12
N VAL A 38 -5.75 3.44 9.48
CA VAL A 38 -4.34 3.44 9.06
C VAL A 38 -3.62 2.29 9.79
N ALA A 39 -3.22 1.27 9.03
CA ALA A 39 -2.39 0.17 9.50
C ALA A 39 -0.90 0.53 9.45
N PHE A 40 -0.49 1.22 8.39
CA PHE A 40 0.87 1.73 8.22
C PHE A 40 0.83 3.22 7.90
N GLY A 41 1.72 3.96 8.57
CA GLY A 41 1.81 5.42 8.47
C GLY A 41 2.24 5.90 7.09
N GLU A 42 2.36 7.22 6.96
CA GLU A 42 2.72 7.84 5.69
C GLU A 42 4.15 7.46 5.31
N ASP A 43 4.34 6.75 4.20
CA ASP A 43 5.65 6.28 3.76
C ASP A 43 5.74 6.17 2.24
N THR A 44 6.90 5.75 1.72
CA THR A 44 7.04 5.51 0.28
C THR A 44 6.18 4.34 -0.18
N ARG A 45 5.88 4.30 -1.48
CA ARG A 45 5.14 3.18 -2.09
C ARG A 45 5.81 1.83 -1.80
N ASP A 46 7.12 1.79 -1.88
CA ASP A 46 7.95 0.60 -1.63
C ASP A 46 7.79 0.10 -0.18
N ALA A 47 7.97 1.00 0.80
CA ALA A 47 7.78 0.66 2.21
C ALA A 47 6.35 0.20 2.53
N CYS A 48 5.34 0.82 1.91
CA CYS A 48 3.95 0.39 2.06
C CYS A 48 3.71 -1.00 1.46
N LEU A 49 4.30 -1.30 0.31
CA LEU A 49 4.22 -2.62 -0.31
C LEU A 49 4.90 -3.68 0.55
N THR A 50 6.12 -3.41 1.04
CA THR A 50 6.82 -4.30 1.98
C THR A 50 5.97 -4.56 3.21
N TYR A 51 5.37 -3.52 3.82
CA TYR A 51 4.49 -3.69 4.97
C TYR A 51 3.30 -4.61 4.64
N VAL A 52 2.65 -4.41 3.50
CA VAL A 52 1.54 -5.26 3.06
C VAL A 52 2.01 -6.69 2.83
N GLU A 53 3.18 -6.92 2.23
CA GLU A 53 3.74 -8.26 2.03
C GLU A 53 4.08 -8.96 3.36
N GLU A 54 4.60 -8.21 4.34
CA GLU A 54 4.95 -8.73 5.67
C GLU A 54 3.72 -8.97 6.57
N HIS A 55 2.70 -8.11 6.49
CA HIS A 55 1.50 -8.20 7.34
C HIS A 55 0.36 -8.99 6.71
N TRP A 56 0.24 -8.99 5.38
CA TRP A 56 -0.75 -9.76 4.64
C TRP A 56 -0.19 -11.14 4.26
N THR A 57 0.30 -11.87 5.26
CA THR A 57 1.04 -13.13 5.12
C THR A 57 0.22 -14.33 4.62
N ASP A 58 -1.08 -14.16 4.39
CA ASP A 58 -2.02 -15.23 4.01
C ASP A 58 -2.51 -15.14 2.55
N LEU A 59 -1.68 -14.66 1.62
CA LEU A 59 -1.90 -14.78 0.17
C LEU A 59 -0.55 -14.91 -0.55
N ARG A 60 -0.01 -16.12 -0.75
CA ARG A 60 1.24 -16.32 -1.52
C ARG A 60 1.00 -17.15 -2.78
N PRO A 61 1.68 -16.83 -3.90
CA PRO A 61 3.05 -17.31 -4.05
C PRO A 61 4.11 -16.27 -4.41
N HIS A 62 5.31 -16.60 -3.92
CA HIS A 62 6.62 -15.96 -3.91
C HIS A 62 7.23 -15.55 -5.28
N SER A 63 6.47 -15.59 -6.38
CA SER A 63 7.00 -15.42 -7.75
C SER A 63 6.94 -13.99 -8.29
N LEU A 64 6.30 -13.04 -7.59
CA LEU A 64 6.20 -11.65 -8.07
C LEU A 64 7.31 -10.75 -7.54
N VAL A 65 7.90 -11.08 -6.38
CA VAL A 65 8.99 -10.31 -5.76
C VAL A 65 10.23 -10.28 -6.67
N GLU A 66 10.51 -11.37 -7.40
CA GLU A 66 11.65 -11.44 -8.33
C GLU A 66 11.43 -10.68 -9.65
N ALA A 67 10.21 -10.19 -9.95
CA ALA A 67 9.90 -9.51 -11.22
C ALA A 67 9.98 -7.97 -11.13
N MET A 68 10.17 -7.42 -9.93
CA MET A 68 10.20 -5.97 -9.68
C MET A 68 11.61 -5.41 -9.38
N GLU A 69 12.60 -6.28 -9.12
CA GLU A 69 14.02 -5.91 -9.00
C GLU A 69 14.80 -6.17 -10.31
N GLY A 70 14.35 -5.55 -11.40
CA GLY A 70 14.99 -5.60 -12.72
C GLY A 70 15.61 -4.27 -13.14
#